data_AF-A0A453IPL9-F1
#
_entry.id   AF-A0A453IPL9-F1
#
_cell.length_a   1.000
_cell.length_b   1.000
_cell.length_c   1.000
_cell.angle_alpha   90.00
_cell.angle_beta   90.00
_cell.angle_gamma   90.00
#
_symmetry.space_group_name_H-M   'P 1'
#
loop_
_entity.id
_entity.type
_entity.pdbx_description
1 polymer ?
#
loop_
_entity_poly.entity_id
_entity_poly.type
_entity_poly.pdbx_seq_one_letter_code
_entity_poly.pdbx_strand_id
1 'polypeptide(L)'
;MIMDTLGALALATEPPNDELMKRTPVGRKGNFISNIMWRNIMGQAIYQFFVIWYLQTEGKTLFELKGDNSDLVLNTLIFNCFVFCQVFNEVSSREMERINVFRGILDNNVFVAVLGSTVLFQIIIVQFLGDFANTTPLSLREWFSCIVIGFIGMPIAAIVKLFPVGSQ
;
A
#
# COMPACT_ATOMS: atom_id res chain seq x y z
N MET A 1 4.29 -10.25 5.03
CA MET A 1 5.09 -10.52 6.26
C MET A 1 6.26 -9.55 6.40
N ILE A 2 7.29 -9.57 5.52
CA ILE A 2 8.45 -8.65 5.67
C ILE A 2 8.05 -7.19 5.45
N MET A 3 7.23 -6.91 4.43
CA MET A 3 6.78 -5.55 4.12
C MET A 3 5.97 -4.93 5.27
N ASP A 4 5.04 -5.70 5.83
CA ASP A 4 4.20 -5.22 6.94
C ASP A 4 5.04 -4.91 8.19
N THR A 5 6.10 -5.70 8.45
CA THR A 5 7.02 -5.45 9.57
C THR A 5 7.91 -4.23 9.36
N LEU A 6 8.43 -4.04 8.14
CA LEU A 6 9.28 -2.89 7.82
C LEU A 6 8.46 -1.60 7.83
N GLY A 7 7.23 -1.63 7.30
CA GLY A 7 6.36 -0.47 7.32
C GLY A 7 5.87 -0.10 8.72
N ALA A 8 5.58 -1.09 9.57
CA ALA A 8 5.29 -0.84 10.99
C ALA A 8 6.47 -0.18 11.72
N LEU A 9 7.70 -0.60 11.41
CA LEU A 9 8.92 0.02 11.95
C LEU A 9 9.11 1.46 11.44
N ALA A 10 8.87 1.70 10.15
CA ALA A 10 8.95 3.03 9.55
C ALA A 10 7.96 4.00 10.21
N LEU A 11 6.70 3.57 10.40
CA LEU A 11 5.66 4.36 11.06
C LEU A 11 5.94 4.58 12.55
N ALA A 12 6.64 3.66 13.21
CA ALA A 12 7.00 3.80 14.63
C ALA A 12 8.18 4.75 14.87
N THR A 13 8.98 5.06 13.84
CA THR A 13 10.19 5.87 13.94
C THR A 13 9.99 7.33 13.52
N GLU A 14 8.75 7.74 13.23
CA GLU A 14 8.46 9.10 12.83
C GLU A 14 8.68 10.11 13.98
N PRO A 15 9.28 11.28 13.68
CA PRO A 15 9.49 12.30 14.69
C PRO A 15 8.14 12.81 15.25
N PRO A 16 8.09 13.22 16.52
CA PRO A 16 6.85 13.64 17.17
C PRO A 16 6.26 14.86 16.46
N ASN A 17 4.97 14.80 16.15
CA ASN A 17 4.24 15.90 15.52
C ASN A 17 3.73 16.87 16.60
N ASP A 18 4.06 18.17 16.49
CA ASP A 18 3.65 19.22 17.45
C ASP A 18 2.12 19.35 17.58
N GLU A 19 1.36 18.89 16.60
CA GLU A 19 -0.10 18.86 16.67
C GLU A 19 -0.65 17.81 17.65
N LEU A 20 0.11 16.76 17.96
CA LEU A 20 -0.26 15.77 18.97
C LEU A 20 -0.37 16.40 20.35
N MET A 21 0.41 17.47 20.62
CA MET A 21 0.37 18.20 21.89
C MET A 21 -0.89 19.08 22.04
N LYS A 22 -1.63 19.35 20.95
CA LYS A 22 -2.87 20.12 20.99
C LYS A 22 -4.11 19.25 21.20
N ARG A 23 -3.97 17.92 21.14
CA ARG A 23 -5.06 16.98 21.39
C ARG A 23 -5.26 16.75 22.88
N THR A 24 -6.52 16.59 23.28
CA THR A 24 -6.89 16.17 24.63
C THR A 24 -6.31 14.78 24.93
N PRO A 25 -5.80 14.54 26.15
CA PRO A 25 -5.19 13.27 26.49
C PRO A 25 -6.16 12.10 26.35
N VAL A 26 -5.71 11.02 25.72
CA VAL A 26 -6.49 9.79 25.57
C VAL A 26 -6.73 9.16 26.95
N GLY A 27 -8.00 8.94 27.30
CA GLY A 27 -8.37 8.33 28.57
C GLY A 27 -7.97 6.85 28.62
N ARG A 28 -7.66 6.34 29.82
CA ARG A 28 -7.27 4.93 30.09
C ARG A 28 -8.28 3.86 29.62
N LYS A 29 -9.50 4.27 29.24
CA LYS A 29 -10.59 3.42 28.74
C LYS A 29 -10.94 3.65 27.26
N GLY A 30 -10.14 4.43 26.52
CA GLY A 30 -10.37 4.65 25.09
C GLY A 30 -10.14 3.39 24.27
N ASN A 31 -10.96 3.17 23.24
CA ASN A 31 -10.75 2.07 22.29
C ASN A 31 -9.41 2.27 21.54
N PHE A 32 -8.61 1.20 21.44
CA PHE A 32 -7.32 1.23 20.73
C PHE A 32 -7.49 1.53 19.23
N ILE A 33 -8.64 1.12 18.66
CA ILE A 33 -9.01 1.41 17.27
C ILE A 33 -10.14 2.44 17.30
N SER A 34 -9.86 3.65 16.82
CA SER A 34 -10.87 4.69 16.66
C SER A 34 -11.78 4.41 15.46
N ASN A 35 -12.99 5.00 15.45
CA ASN A 35 -13.89 4.89 14.29
C ASN A 35 -13.24 5.42 13.00
N ILE A 36 -12.31 6.39 13.13
CA ILE A 36 -11.53 6.94 12.02
C ILE A 36 -10.55 5.90 11.46
N MET A 37 -9.86 5.15 12.32
CA MET A 37 -9.00 4.04 11.92
C MET A 37 -9.80 2.92 11.26
N TRP A 38 -10.95 2.54 11.84
CA TRP A 38 -11.83 1.52 11.30
C TRP A 38 -12.31 1.84 9.88
N ARG A 39 -12.72 3.09 9.64
CA ARG A 39 -13.11 3.58 8.31
C ARG A 39 -11.96 3.44 7.30
N ASN A 40 -10.75 3.88 7.68
CA ASN A 40 -9.59 3.81 6.78
C ASN A 40 -9.19 2.35 6.49
N ILE A 41 -9.20 1.46 7.50
CA ILE A 41 -8.90 0.03 7.34
C ILE A 41 -9.92 -0.64 6.41
N MET A 42 -11.22 -0.40 6.64
CA MET A 42 -12.27 -0.99 5.79
C MET A 42 -12.19 -0.47 4.36
N GLY A 43 -11.96 0.83 4.15
CA GLY A 43 -11.84 1.39 2.80
C GLY A 43 -10.68 0.79 2.01
N GLN A 44 -9.52 0.64 2.64
CA GLN A 44 -8.35 0.03 1.99
C GLN A 44 -8.52 -1.48 1.79
N ALA A 45 -9.07 -2.21 2.76
CA ALA A 45 -9.35 -3.64 2.60
C ALA A 45 -10.30 -3.92 1.44
N ILE A 46 -11.38 -3.14 1.32
CA ILE A 46 -12.33 -3.24 0.21
C ILE A 46 -11.65 -2.92 -1.12
N TYR A 47 -10.87 -1.84 -1.18
CA TYR A 47 -10.13 -1.45 -2.38
C TYR A 47 -9.15 -2.55 -2.83
N GLN A 48 -8.30 -3.05 -1.94
CA GLN A 48 -7.33 -4.11 -2.25
C GLN A 48 -8.04 -5.39 -2.69
N PHE A 49 -9.15 -5.76 -2.04
CA PHE A 49 -9.95 -6.90 -2.43
C PHE A 49 -10.47 -6.76 -3.87
N PHE A 50 -11.08 -5.63 -4.21
CA PHE A 50 -11.59 -5.39 -5.56
C PHE A 50 -10.48 -5.37 -6.61
N VAL A 51 -9.34 -4.76 -6.32
CA VAL A 51 -8.20 -4.71 -7.25
C VAL A 51 -7.65 -6.11 -7.53
N ILE A 52 -7.40 -6.90 -6.48
CA ILE A 52 -6.89 -8.28 -6.64
C ILE A 52 -7.93 -9.13 -7.36
N TRP A 53 -9.20 -9.06 -6.97
CA TRP A 53 -10.26 -9.83 -7.60
C TRP A 53 -10.43 -9.47 -9.08
N TYR A 54 -10.37 -8.18 -9.41
CA TYR A 54 -10.42 -7.71 -10.79
C TYR A 54 -9.21 -8.19 -11.61
N LEU A 55 -7.99 -8.08 -11.07
CA LEU A 55 -6.78 -8.61 -11.72
C LEU A 55 -6.82 -10.13 -11.87
N GLN A 56 -7.38 -10.86 -10.91
CA GLN A 56 -7.50 -12.31 -10.97
C GLN A 56 -8.52 -12.77 -12.02
N THR A 57 -9.59 -11.99 -12.22
CA THR A 57 -10.68 -12.32 -13.16
C THR A 57 -10.34 -11.87 -14.58
N GLU A 58 -9.91 -10.62 -14.74
CA GLU A 58 -9.72 -9.95 -16.04
C GLU A 58 -8.25 -9.77 -16.43
N GLY A 59 -7.29 -10.05 -15.55
CA GLY A 59 -5.87 -9.80 -15.83
C GLY A 59 -5.33 -10.62 -17.01
N LYS A 60 -5.86 -11.82 -17.27
CA LYS A 60 -5.49 -12.61 -18.46
C LYS A 60 -5.90 -11.92 -19.77
N THR A 61 -7.08 -11.31 -19.77
CA THR A 61 -7.65 -10.59 -20.92
C THR A 61 -6.97 -9.23 -21.09
N LEU A 62 -6.74 -8.51 -19.98
CA LEU A 62 -6.18 -7.16 -19.95
C LEU A 62 -4.73 -7.10 -20.45
N PHE A 63 -3.94 -8.15 -20.17
CA PHE A 63 -2.55 -8.26 -20.59
C PHE A 63 -2.34 -9.18 -21.81
N GLU A 64 -3.43 -9.59 -22.48
CA GLU A 64 -3.42 -10.44 -23.68
C GLU A 64 -2.57 -11.72 -23.55
N LEU A 65 -2.55 -12.33 -22.37
CA LEU A 65 -1.67 -13.46 -22.05
C LEU A 65 -2.19 -14.76 -22.69
N LYS A 66 -1.73 -15.06 -23.90
CA LYS A 66 -1.99 -16.35 -24.59
C LYS A 66 -0.79 -17.30 -24.43
N GLY A 67 -0.89 -18.28 -23.53
CA GLY A 67 0.12 -19.34 -23.39
C GLY A 67 -0.03 -20.19 -22.12
N ASP A 68 0.74 -21.29 -22.04
CA ASP A 68 0.77 -22.22 -20.89
C ASP A 68 1.38 -21.57 -19.63
N ASN A 69 2.20 -20.53 -19.80
CA ASN A 69 2.80 -19.74 -18.71
C ASN A 69 1.94 -18.55 -18.25
N SER A 70 0.73 -18.37 -18.80
CA SER A 70 -0.12 -17.21 -18.48
C SER A 70 -0.48 -17.12 -17.00
N ASP A 71 -0.66 -18.25 -16.31
CA ASP A 71 -0.95 -18.27 -14.87
C ASP A 71 0.22 -17.77 -14.03
N LEU A 72 1.45 -18.09 -14.43
CA LEU A 72 2.66 -17.68 -13.71
C LEU A 72 2.93 -16.18 -13.88
N VAL A 73 2.71 -15.65 -15.09
CA VAL A 73 2.77 -14.21 -15.38
C VAL A 73 1.69 -13.47 -14.60
N LEU A 74 0.45 -13.97 -14.59
CA LEU A 74 -0.66 -13.37 -13.86
C LEU A 74 -0.41 -13.32 -12.35
N ASN A 75 0.07 -14.42 -11.77
CA ASN A 75 0.41 -14.47 -10.34
C ASN A 75 1.52 -13.47 -9.99
N THR A 76 2.50 -13.31 -10.87
CA THR A 76 3.57 -12.32 -10.67
C THR A 76 3.02 -10.88 -10.76
N LEU A 77 2.14 -10.62 -11.73
CA LEU A 77 1.43 -9.33 -11.88
C LEU A 77 0.61 -9.01 -10.62
N ILE A 78 -0.17 -9.97 -10.13
CA ILE A 78 -0.98 -9.80 -8.91
C ILE A 78 -0.08 -9.51 -7.71
N PHE A 79 1.00 -10.28 -7.55
CA PHE A 79 1.96 -10.07 -6.46
C PHE A 79 2.61 -8.69 -6.54
N ASN A 80 3.07 -8.28 -7.73
CA ASN A 80 3.71 -6.98 -7.94
C ASN A 80 2.74 -5.82 -7.69
N CYS A 81 1.52 -5.91 -8.21
CA CYS A 81 0.48 -4.93 -7.95
C CYS A 81 0.12 -4.85 -6.47
N PHE A 82 0.01 -6.00 -5.79
CA PHE A 82 -0.28 -6.03 -4.34
C PHE A 82 0.81 -5.32 -3.53
N VAL A 83 2.09 -5.58 -3.85
CA VAL A 83 3.22 -4.90 -3.20
C VAL A 83 3.15 -3.39 -3.38
N PHE A 84 2.88 -2.91 -4.60
CA PHE A 84 2.72 -1.49 -4.84
C PHE A 84 1.51 -0.90 -4.09
N CYS A 85 0.37 -1.59 -4.10
CA CYS A 85 -0.79 -1.19 -3.30
C CYS A 85 -0.45 -1.05 -1.81
N GLN A 86 0.39 -1.95 -1.27
CA GLN A 86 0.83 -1.85 0.13
C GLN A 86 1.78 -0.68 0.37
N VAL A 87 2.72 -0.43 -0.53
CA VAL A 87 3.60 0.75 -0.47
C VAL A 87 2.78 2.04 -0.42
N PHE A 88 1.78 2.18 -1.28
CA PHE A 88 0.91 3.36 -1.29
C PHE A 88 -0.07 3.40 -0.09
N ASN A 89 -0.47 2.23 0.42
CA ASN A 89 -1.25 2.14 1.66
C ASN A 89 -0.43 2.58 2.88
N GLU A 90 0.86 2.22 2.95
CA GLU A 90 1.78 2.66 4.01
C GLU A 90 1.97 4.17 4.01
N VAL A 91 2.14 4.75 2.81
CA VAL A 91 2.12 6.21 2.63
C VAL A 91 0.80 6.76 3.16
N SER A 92 -0.33 6.21 2.74
CA SER A 92 -1.67 6.67 3.16
C SER A 92 -1.95 6.51 4.65
N SER A 93 -1.39 5.51 5.33
CA SER A 93 -1.64 5.22 6.74
C SER A 93 -0.84 6.12 7.68
N ARG A 94 0.26 6.70 7.19
CA ARG A 94 1.11 7.66 7.90
C ARG A 94 0.32 8.82 8.53
N GLU A 95 -0.60 9.40 7.77
CA GLU A 95 -1.43 10.52 8.22
C GLU A 95 -2.91 10.11 8.22
N MET A 96 -3.44 9.71 9.38
CA MET A 96 -4.80 9.14 9.47
C MET A 96 -5.92 10.17 9.26
N GLU A 97 -5.66 11.44 9.57
CA GLU A 97 -6.67 12.52 9.54
C GLU A 97 -6.44 13.56 8.44
N ARG A 98 -5.19 13.78 8.03
CA ARG A 98 -4.88 14.76 6.98
C ARG A 98 -4.95 14.14 5.60
N ILE A 99 -5.52 14.89 4.66
CA ILE A 99 -5.59 14.53 3.24
C ILE A 99 -4.22 14.72 2.57
N ASN A 100 -3.38 15.63 3.10
CA ASN A 100 -2.04 15.92 2.56
C ASN A 100 -0.99 14.90 3.05
N VAL A 101 -1.12 13.67 2.57
CA VAL A 101 -0.21 12.57 2.90
C VAL A 101 1.23 12.82 2.43
N PHE A 102 1.39 13.63 1.38
CA PHE A 102 2.70 13.96 0.78
C PHE A 102 3.53 14.97 1.56
N ARG A 103 2.93 15.70 2.52
CA ARG A 103 3.64 16.77 3.23
C ARG A 103 4.58 16.14 4.27
N GLY A 104 5.89 16.35 4.10
CA GLY A 104 6.91 15.86 5.03
C GLY A 104 7.33 14.40 4.83
N ILE A 105 6.98 13.75 3.70
CA ILE A 105 7.49 12.40 3.36
C ILE A 105 9.01 12.42 3.22
N LEU A 106 9.54 13.41 2.51
CA LEU A 106 10.97 13.52 2.22
C LEU A 106 11.80 13.99 3.41
N ASP A 107 11.17 14.43 4.49
CA ASP A 107 11.84 14.91 5.70
C ASP A 107 12.18 13.75 6.66
N ASN A 108 11.46 12.62 6.54
CA ASN A 108 11.74 11.41 7.33
C ASN A 108 12.60 10.44 6.52
N ASN A 109 13.92 10.53 6.72
CA ASN A 109 14.89 9.66 6.05
C ASN A 109 14.65 8.16 6.31
N VAL A 110 14.09 7.78 7.47
CA VAL A 110 13.81 6.35 7.78
C VAL A 110 12.65 5.85 6.93
N PHE A 111 11.59 6.65 6.80
CA PHE A 111 10.43 6.32 5.97
C PHE A 111 10.81 6.21 4.49
N VAL A 112 11.59 7.16 3.97
CA VAL A 112 12.10 7.12 2.59
C VAL A 112 13.04 5.92 2.38
N ALA A 113 13.89 5.60 3.36
CA ALA A 113 14.78 4.44 3.28
C ALA A 113 14.00 3.12 3.24
N VAL A 114 12.97 2.96 4.07
CA VAL A 114 12.13 1.76 4.06
C VAL A 114 11.39 1.62 2.74
N LEU A 115 10.73 2.69 2.25
CA LEU A 115 10.06 2.68 0.95
C LEU A 115 11.02 2.41 -0.22
N GLY A 116 12.21 3.02 -0.20
CA GLY A 116 13.23 2.77 -1.21
C GLY A 116 13.71 1.32 -1.17
N SER A 117 13.92 0.78 0.04
CA SER A 117 14.34 -0.61 0.22
C SER A 117 13.27 -1.60 -0.28
N THR A 118 11.98 -1.36 -0.02
CA THR A 118 10.91 -2.26 -0.45
C THR A 118 10.77 -2.29 -1.97
N VAL A 119 10.85 -1.14 -2.64
CA VAL A 119 10.85 -1.08 -4.11
C VAL A 119 12.08 -1.78 -4.69
N LEU A 120 13.26 -1.58 -4.10
CA LEU A 120 14.50 -2.22 -4.55
C LEU A 120 14.43 -3.75 -4.40
N PHE A 121 13.98 -4.25 -3.24
CA PHE A 121 13.77 -5.68 -3.04
C PHE A 121 12.70 -6.23 -4.00
N GLN A 122 11.65 -5.46 -4.29
CA GLN A 122 10.63 -5.88 -5.23
C GLN A 122 11.19 -6.07 -6.64
N ILE A 123 12.07 -5.17 -7.10
CA ILE A 123 12.75 -5.31 -8.40
C ILE A 123 13.65 -6.55 -8.39
N ILE A 124 14.39 -6.78 -7.31
CA ILE A 124 15.27 -7.96 -7.20
C ILE A 124 14.45 -9.26 -7.24
N ILE A 125 13.37 -9.33 -6.46
CA ILE A 125 12.51 -10.53 -6.39
C ILE A 125 11.93 -10.86 -7.76
N VAL A 126 11.35 -9.86 -8.43
CA VAL A 126 10.67 -10.05 -9.71
C VAL A 126 11.64 -10.35 -10.86
N GLN A 127 12.82 -9.73 -10.86
CA GLN A 127 13.74 -9.83 -11.99
C GLN A 127 14.72 -11.01 -11.87
N PHE A 128 15.13 -11.37 -10.65
CA PHE A 128 16.20 -12.33 -10.39
C PHE A 128 15.77 -13.56 -9.60
N LEU A 129 14.63 -13.51 -8.91
CA LEU A 129 14.19 -14.58 -7.99
C LEU A 129 13.03 -15.40 -8.59
N GLY A 130 13.01 -15.52 -9.92
CA GLY A 130 11.99 -16.23 -10.69
C GLY A 130 11.81 -17.68 -10.26
N ASP A 131 12.90 -18.45 -10.18
CA ASP A 131 12.88 -19.88 -9.87
C ASP A 131 12.50 -20.18 -8.41
N PHE A 132 12.81 -19.26 -7.49
CA PHE A 132 12.54 -19.45 -6.05
C PHE A 132 11.13 -18.99 -5.66
N ALA A 133 10.61 -17.98 -6.35
CA ALA A 133 9.30 -17.37 -6.08
C ALA A 133 8.21 -17.78 -7.09
N ASN A 134 8.52 -18.65 -8.06
CA ASN A 134 7.66 -18.95 -9.22
C ASN A 134 7.17 -17.65 -9.90
N THR A 135 8.10 -16.73 -10.15
CA THR A 135 7.80 -15.44 -10.78
C THR A 135 8.44 -15.34 -12.16
N THR A 136 7.83 -14.55 -13.04
CA THR A 136 8.40 -14.23 -14.36
C THR A 136 8.85 -12.78 -14.41
N PRO A 137 9.95 -12.48 -15.13
CA PRO A 137 10.38 -11.10 -15.30
C PRO A 137 9.30 -10.32 -16.06
N LEU A 138 8.74 -9.31 -15.39
CA LEU A 138 7.71 -8.43 -15.96
C LEU A 138 8.33 -7.42 -16.94
N SER A 139 7.57 -7.10 -18.00
CA SER A 139 7.87 -6.02 -18.92
C SER A 139 7.69 -4.65 -18.28
N LEU A 140 8.39 -3.63 -18.78
CA LEU A 140 8.25 -2.25 -18.32
C LEU A 140 6.80 -1.73 -18.40
N ARG A 141 6.01 -2.21 -19.37
CA ARG A 141 4.59 -1.85 -19.48
C ARG A 141 3.77 -2.38 -18.31
N GLU A 142 4.02 -3.61 -17.89
CA GLU A 142 3.31 -4.26 -16.79
C GLU A 142 3.69 -3.63 -15.46
N TRP A 143 4.98 -3.33 -15.25
CA TRP A 143 5.45 -2.53 -14.12
C TRP A 143 4.73 -1.19 -14.03
N PHE A 144 4.63 -0.47 -15.13
CA PHE A 144 3.93 0.82 -15.16
C PHE A 144 2.45 0.67 -14.81
N SER A 145 1.77 -0.34 -15.36
CA SER A 145 0.37 -0.64 -15.00
C SER A 145 0.20 -0.93 -13.51
N CYS A 146 1.08 -1.73 -12.90
CA CYS A 146 1.04 -2.01 -11.45
C CYS A 146 1.25 -0.75 -10.61
N ILE A 147 2.19 0.12 -11.00
CA ILE A 147 2.44 1.40 -10.33
C ILE A 147 1.22 2.30 -10.43
N VAL A 148 0.59 2.40 -11.61
CA VAL A 148 -0.61 3.22 -11.82
C VAL A 148 -1.79 2.70 -11.00
N ILE A 149 -2.01 1.39 -10.98
CA ILE A 149 -3.07 0.78 -10.16
C ILE A 149 -2.82 1.09 -8.69
N GLY A 150 -1.60 0.86 -8.18
CA GLY A 150 -1.25 1.20 -6.80
C GLY A 150 -1.45 2.69 -6.50
N PHE A 151 -1.07 3.57 -7.43
CA PHE A 151 -1.21 5.01 -7.29
C PHE A 151 -2.68 5.43 -7.18
N ILE A 152 -3.60 4.79 -7.91
CA ILE A 152 -5.06 5.01 -7.82
C ILE A 152 -5.60 4.66 -6.42
N GLY A 153 -4.95 3.76 -5.68
CA GLY A 153 -5.31 3.45 -4.30
C GLY A 153 -5.16 4.64 -3.35
N MET A 154 -4.23 5.55 -3.62
CA MET A 154 -3.99 6.72 -2.78
C MET A 154 -5.10 7.79 -2.83
N PRO A 155 -5.59 8.26 -4.00
CA PRO A 155 -6.72 9.18 -4.06
C PRO A 155 -7.99 8.53 -3.54
N ILE A 156 -8.19 7.22 -3.73
CA ILE A 156 -9.32 6.50 -3.14
C ILE A 156 -9.24 6.52 -1.61
N ALA A 157 -8.05 6.25 -1.04
CA ALA A 157 -7.83 6.37 0.40
C ALA A 157 -8.08 7.80 0.90
N ALA A 158 -7.69 8.83 0.14
CA ALA A 158 -7.98 10.23 0.44
C ALA A 158 -9.48 10.54 0.40
N ILE A 159 -10.22 9.98 -0.57
CA ILE A 159 -11.69 10.10 -0.66
C ILE A 159 -12.37 9.42 0.52
N VAL A 160 -11.93 8.22 0.91
CA VAL A 160 -12.45 7.53 2.10
C VAL A 160 -12.24 8.38 3.35
N LYS A 161 -11.11 9.10 3.45
CA LYS A 161 -10.85 10.02 4.56
C LYS A 161 -11.78 11.23 4.62
N LEU A 162 -12.30 11.68 3.47
CA LEU A 162 -13.23 12.82 3.37
C LEU A 162 -14.61 12.53 3.97
N PHE A 163 -15.04 11.27 4.02
CA PHE A 163 -16.35 10.92 4.57
C PHE A 163 -16.36 11.11 6.10
N PRO A 164 -17.07 12.12 6.65
CA PRO A 164 -17.08 12.36 8.07
C PRO A 164 -17.73 11.18 8.80
N VAL A 165 -17.01 10.59 9.75
CA VAL A 165 -17.55 9.59 10.66
C VAL A 165 -17.74 10.26 12.02
N GLY A 166 -18.90 10.05 12.63
CA GLY A 166 -19.24 10.63 13.93
C GLY A 166 -18.16 10.30 14.96
N SER A 167 -17.61 11.34 15.59
CA SER A 167 -16.69 11.20 16.71
C SER A 167 -17.41 10.55 17.88
N GLN A 168 -16.85 9.45 18.41
CA GLN A 168 -17.06 9.08 19.81
C GLN A 168 -15.94 9.67 20.64
#